data_AF-A0A3D3TKT4-F1
#
_entry.id   AF-A0A3D3TKT4-F1
#
_cell.length_a   1.000
_cell.length_b   1.000
_cell.length_c   1.000
_cell.angle_alpha   90.00
_cell.angle_beta   90.00
_cell.angle_gamma   90.00
#
_symmetry.space_group_name_H-M   'P 1'
#
loop_
_entity.id
_entity.type
_entity.pdbx_description
1 polymer ?
#
loop_
_entity_poly.entity_id
_entity_poly.type
_entity_poly.pdbx_seq_one_letter_code
_entity_poly.pdbx_strand_id
1 'polypeptide(L)'
;MKRILVIVLSIMYMVATVFFYLRPGVPSFAAGSDKFLHFIGFFFGGLLFMLCSKIGVKGLTRISFFLFLAIGPIILEFLQILSPYRYFDAIDIAFNYLGWTIPVLIFSFNWRSRLFSADKSSQS
;
A
#
# COMPACT_ATOMS: atom_id res chain seq x y z
N MET A 1 8.23 21.62 2.65
CA MET A 1 6.78 21.46 2.40
C MET A 1 6.41 20.11 1.79
N LYS A 2 6.83 19.78 0.55
CA LYS A 2 6.45 18.51 -0.13
C LYS A 2 6.75 17.23 0.67
N ARG A 3 7.93 17.13 1.32
CA ARG A 3 8.29 15.99 2.18
C ARG A 3 7.36 15.84 3.38
N ILE A 4 7.10 16.94 4.10
CA ILE A 4 6.23 16.94 5.28
C ILE A 4 4.82 16.50 4.88
N LEU A 5 4.28 17.02 3.77
CA LEU A 5 2.98 16.61 3.25
C LEU A 5 2.92 15.10 3.00
N VAL A 6 3.92 14.52 2.33
CA VAL A 6 3.95 13.07 2.04
C VAL A 6 4.07 12.23 3.31
N ILE A 7 4.83 12.70 4.31
CA ILE A 7 4.92 12.05 5.62
C ILE A 7 3.54 12.05 6.29
N VAL A 8 2.86 13.20 6.32
CA VAL A 8 1.51 13.33 6.89
C VAL A 8 0.52 12.43 6.15
N LEU A 9 0.54 12.42 4.81
CA LEU A 9 -0.30 11.52 4.01
C LEU A 9 -0.03 10.04 4.32
N SER A 10 1.23 9.65 4.53
CA SER A 10 1.58 8.26 4.87
C SER A 10 1.05 7.87 6.24
N ILE A 11 1.14 8.77 7.22
CA ILE A 11 0.58 8.56 8.57
C ILE A 11 -0.94 8.46 8.50
N MET A 12 -1.59 9.41 7.82
CA MET A 12 -3.05 9.40 7.63
C MET A 12 -3.51 8.13 6.93
N TYR A 13 -2.78 7.69 5.91
CA TYR A 13 -3.06 6.43 5.21
C TYR A 13 -3.02 5.23 6.16
N MET A 14 -1.95 5.10 6.97
CA MET A 14 -1.83 3.97 7.92
C MET A 14 -2.98 3.98 8.93
N VAL A 15 -3.30 5.15 9.51
CA VAL A 15 -4.39 5.31 10.48
C VAL A 15 -5.75 4.99 9.83
N ALA A 16 -6.02 5.53 8.64
CA ALA A 16 -7.26 5.27 7.93
C ALA A 16 -7.41 3.79 7.58
N THR A 17 -6.33 3.14 7.13
CA THR A 17 -6.33 1.71 6.79
C THR A 17 -6.66 0.86 8.02
N VAL A 18 -6.00 1.10 9.16
CA VAL A 18 -6.32 0.40 10.42
C VAL A 18 -7.79 0.61 10.80
N PHE A 19 -8.29 1.85 10.73
CA PHE A 19 -9.68 2.17 11.02
C PHE A 19 -10.66 1.38 10.12
N PHE A 20 -10.43 1.30 8.81
CA PHE A 20 -11.30 0.59 7.88
C PHE A 20 -11.31 -0.93 8.06
N TYR A 21 -10.20 -1.50 8.56
CA TYR A 21 -10.13 -2.92 8.90
C TYR A 21 -10.85 -3.24 10.21
N LEU A 22 -10.74 -2.37 11.20
CA LEU A 22 -11.32 -2.60 12.53
C LEU A 22 -12.77 -2.13 12.66
N ARG A 23 -13.28 -1.31 11.74
CA ARG A 23 -14.70 -0.92 11.77
C ARG A 23 -15.61 -2.15 11.55
N PRO A 24 -16.78 -2.18 12.21
CA PRO A 24 -17.75 -3.25 12.03
C PRO A 24 -18.08 -3.51 10.56
N GLY A 25 -18.25 -4.79 10.21
CA GLY A 25 -18.71 -5.20 8.89
C GLY A 25 -20.14 -4.70 8.64
N VAL A 26 -20.44 -4.37 7.38
CA VAL A 26 -21.81 -4.04 6.96
C VAL A 26 -22.38 -5.27 6.25
N PRO A 27 -23.57 -5.78 6.64
CA PRO A 27 -24.11 -7.03 6.10
C PRO A 27 -24.44 -7.02 4.59
N SER A 28 -24.34 -5.87 3.91
CA SER A 28 -24.88 -5.67 2.56
C SER A 28 -23.85 -5.53 1.43
N PHE A 29 -22.57 -5.78 1.67
CA PHE A 29 -21.60 -5.73 0.57
C PHE A 29 -21.72 -6.96 -0.34
N ALA A 30 -22.02 -6.72 -1.61
CA ALA A 30 -22.04 -7.75 -2.65
C ALA A 30 -20.73 -8.54 -2.65
N ALA A 31 -20.82 -9.87 -2.78
CA ALA A 31 -19.66 -10.75 -2.88
C ALA A 31 -18.70 -10.25 -3.97
N GLY A 32 -17.46 -9.95 -3.59
CA GLY A 32 -16.42 -9.40 -4.48
C GLY A 32 -16.12 -7.90 -4.31
N SER A 33 -17.07 -7.09 -3.83
CA SER A 33 -16.79 -5.66 -3.57
C SER A 33 -15.72 -5.48 -2.48
N ASP A 34 -15.69 -6.38 -1.52
CA ASP A 34 -14.72 -6.38 -0.43
C ASP A 34 -13.29 -6.61 -0.96
N LYS A 35 -13.10 -7.62 -1.83
CA LYS A 35 -11.79 -7.94 -2.44
C LYS A 35 -11.21 -6.78 -3.25
N PHE A 36 -12.07 -6.08 -3.98
CA PHE A 36 -11.66 -4.89 -4.72
C PHE A 36 -11.23 -3.74 -3.79
N LEU A 37 -11.88 -3.58 -2.63
CA LEU A 37 -11.49 -2.57 -1.63
C LEU A 37 -10.12 -2.88 -1.00
N HIS A 38 -9.84 -4.15 -0.71
CA HIS A 38 -8.54 -4.63 -0.28
C HIS A 38 -7.43 -4.27 -1.29
N PHE A 39 -7.68 -4.58 -2.57
CA PHE A 39 -6.77 -4.22 -3.65
C PHE A 39 -6.53 -2.72 -3.76
N ILE A 40 -7.59 -1.93 -3.93
CA ILE A 40 -7.46 -0.50 -4.23
C ILE A 40 -6.87 0.27 -3.04
N GLY A 41 -7.22 -0.13 -1.82
CA GLY A 41 -6.67 0.45 -0.60
C GLY A 41 -5.16 0.28 -0.53
N PHE A 42 -4.65 -0.92 -0.79
CA PHE A 42 -3.21 -1.18 -0.82
C PHE A 42 -2.51 -0.66 -2.09
N PHE A 43 -3.22 -0.55 -3.21
CA PHE A 43 -2.72 0.10 -4.42
C PHE A 43 -2.30 1.54 -4.19
N PHE A 44 -3.15 2.33 -3.53
CA PHE A 44 -2.77 3.69 -3.15
C PHE A 44 -1.64 3.73 -2.12
N GLY A 45 -1.54 2.74 -1.23
CA GLY A 45 -0.40 2.58 -0.33
C GLY A 45 0.91 2.38 -1.09
N GLY A 46 0.92 1.49 -2.08
CA GLY A 46 2.08 1.26 -2.95
C GLY A 46 2.47 2.50 -3.75
N LEU A 47 1.51 3.24 -4.31
CA LEU A 47 1.76 4.53 -4.98
C LEU A 47 2.39 5.55 -4.02
N LEU A 48 1.87 5.67 -2.81
CA LEU A 48 2.39 6.58 -1.80
C LEU A 48 3.81 6.18 -1.37
N PHE A 49 4.12 4.89 -1.32
CA PHE A 49 5.47 4.40 -1.02
C PHE A 49 6.47 4.76 -2.14
N MET A 50 6.04 4.67 -3.40
CA MET A 50 6.86 5.13 -4.52
C MET A 50 7.06 6.65 -4.49
N LEU A 51 6.04 7.42 -4.08
CA LEU A 51 6.15 8.87 -3.90
C LEU A 51 7.13 9.23 -2.78
N CYS A 52 7.08 8.52 -1.64
CA CYS A 52 8.06 8.62 -0.56
C CYS A 52 9.48 8.40 -1.07
N SER A 53 9.69 7.35 -1.87
CA SER A 53 10.99 7.01 -2.46
C SER A 53 11.47 8.11 -3.42
N LYS A 54 10.60 8.61 -4.30
CA LYS A 54 10.93 9.65 -5.30
C LYS A 54 11.29 11.00 -4.68
N ILE A 55 10.62 11.41 -3.61
CA ILE A 55 10.84 12.71 -2.94
C ILE A 55 11.98 12.63 -1.90
N GLY A 56 12.55 11.43 -1.71
CA GLY A 56 13.68 11.20 -0.82
C GLY A 56 13.31 11.27 0.65
N VAL A 57 12.13 10.76 1.03
CA VAL A 57 11.80 10.48 2.43
C VAL A 57 12.75 9.37 2.91
N LYS A 58 13.45 9.60 4.02
CA LYS A 58 14.49 8.69 4.55
C LYS A 58 14.18 8.30 6.00
N GLY A 59 14.93 7.31 6.48
CA GLY A 59 14.92 6.91 7.89
C GLY A 59 13.62 6.23 8.31
N LEU A 60 13.24 6.45 9.58
CA LEU A 60 12.19 5.72 10.26
C LEU A 60 10.85 5.75 9.52
N THR A 61 10.43 6.91 8.99
CA THR A 61 9.13 7.01 8.31
C THR A 61 9.02 6.06 7.11
N ARG A 62 10.07 5.98 6.28
CA ARG A 62 10.06 5.09 5.11
C ARG A 62 10.08 3.63 5.52
N ILE A 63 10.86 3.29 6.55
CA ILE A 63 10.95 1.93 7.07
C ILE A 63 9.63 1.50 7.68
N SER A 64 9.04 2.31 8.58
CA SER A 64 7.74 2.04 9.18
C SER A 64 6.64 1.88 8.13
N PHE A 65 6.64 2.72 7.09
CA PHE A 65 5.64 2.64 6.04
C PHE A 65 5.83 1.39 5.15
N PHE A 66 7.07 1.02 4.83
CA PHE A 66 7.36 -0.24 4.15
C PHE A 66 6.92 -1.44 4.98
N LEU A 67 7.26 -1.46 6.27
CA LEU A 67 6.83 -2.53 7.18
C LEU A 67 5.31 -2.59 7.23
N PHE A 68 4.62 -1.46 7.35
CA PHE A 68 3.16 -1.43 7.29
C PHE A 68 2.61 -2.10 6.02
N LEU A 69 3.19 -1.85 4.85
CA LEU A 69 2.77 -2.52 3.61
C LEU A 69 3.16 -4.01 3.55
N ALA A 70 4.31 -4.38 4.13
CA ALA A 70 4.84 -5.73 4.08
C ALA A 70 4.18 -6.70 5.07
N ILE A 71 3.99 -6.28 6.33
CA ILE A 71 3.40 -7.10 7.41
C ILE A 71 1.95 -6.74 7.71
N GLY A 72 1.51 -5.52 7.38
CA GLY A 72 0.15 -5.04 7.64
C GLY A 72 -0.95 -5.88 7.00
N PRO A 73 -0.85 -6.34 5.73
CA PRO A 73 -1.86 -7.21 5.13
C PRO A 73 -2.21 -8.44 5.98
N ILE A 74 -1.21 -9.06 6.59
CA ILE A 74 -1.39 -10.23 7.45
C ILE A 74 -1.99 -9.80 8.79
N ILE A 75 -1.34 -8.85 9.46
CA ILE A 75 -1.76 -8.42 10.81
C ILE A 75 -3.18 -7.87 10.80
N LEU A 76 -3.50 -6.99 9.85
CA LEU A 76 -4.81 -6.36 9.76
C LEU A 76 -5.91 -7.39 9.49
N GLU A 77 -5.63 -8.41 8.68
CA GLU A 77 -6.58 -9.48 8.42
C GLU A 77 -6.85 -10.33 9.66
N PHE A 78 -5.80 -10.68 10.42
CA PHE A 78 -5.98 -11.36 11.70
C PHE A 78 -6.72 -10.50 12.72
N LEU A 79 -6.51 -9.19 12.73
CA LEU A 79 -7.21 -8.29 13.65
C LEU A 79 -8.69 -8.10 13.29
N GLN A 80 -9.13 -8.44 12.08
CA GLN A 80 -10.55 -8.35 11.69
C GLN A 80 -11.45 -9.19 12.61
N ILE A 81 -10.96 -10.30 13.17
CA ILE A 81 -11.73 -11.17 14.08
C ILE A 81 -12.19 -10.44 15.35
N LEU A 82 -11.55 -9.32 15.69
CA LEU A 82 -11.91 -8.48 16.84
C LEU A 82 -13.09 -7.54 16.51
N SER A 83 -13.45 -7.42 15.24
CA SER A 83 -14.50 -6.52 14.78
C SER A 83 -15.83 -7.26 14.55
N PRO A 84 -16.95 -6.73 15.05
CA PRO A 84 -18.27 -7.33 14.81
C PRO A 84 -18.56 -7.46 13.31
N TYR A 85 -19.12 -8.61 12.91
CA TYR A 85 -19.54 -8.90 11.53
C TYR A 85 -18.40 -8.89 10.49
N ARG A 86 -17.15 -9.00 10.94
CA ARG A 86 -15.98 -9.27 10.10
C ARG A 86 -15.51 -10.70 10.30
N TYR A 87 -14.93 -11.26 9.26
CA TYR A 87 -14.39 -12.61 9.27
C TYR A 87 -13.02 -12.59 8.61
N PHE A 88 -12.12 -13.44 9.11
CA PHE A 88 -10.84 -13.65 8.46
C PHE A 88 -11.04 -14.29 7.08
N ASP A 89 -10.40 -13.74 6.06
CA ASP A 89 -10.31 -14.32 4.73
C ASP A 89 -8.88 -14.19 4.16
N ALA A 90 -8.23 -15.34 3.97
CA ALA A 90 -6.88 -15.40 3.42
C ALA A 90 -6.77 -14.81 2.00
N ILE A 91 -7.87 -14.78 1.24
CA ILE A 91 -7.90 -14.18 -0.10
C ILE A 91 -7.71 -12.64 0.00
N ASP A 92 -8.19 -11.99 1.05
CA ASP A 92 -7.98 -10.54 1.25
C ASP A 92 -6.51 -10.18 1.40
N ILE A 93 -5.74 -11.03 2.09
CA ILE A 93 -4.29 -10.90 2.20
C ILE A 93 -3.65 -10.87 0.81
N ALA A 94 -4.08 -11.76 -0.09
CA ALA A 94 -3.58 -11.80 -1.46
C ALA A 94 -3.93 -10.52 -2.23
N PHE A 95 -5.17 -10.04 -2.15
CA PHE A 95 -5.57 -8.79 -2.81
C PHE A 95 -4.84 -7.56 -2.26
N ASN A 96 -4.56 -7.51 -0.96
CA ASN A 96 -3.73 -6.47 -0.36
C ASN A 96 -2.31 -6.49 -0.93
N TYR A 97 -1.67 -7.67 -0.98
CA TYR A 97 -0.31 -7.81 -1.52
C TYR A 97 -0.27 -7.44 -3.00
N LEU A 98 -1.20 -7.93 -3.81
CA LEU A 98 -1.33 -7.54 -5.22
C LEU A 98 -1.52 -6.03 -5.34
N GLY A 99 -2.36 -5.45 -4.49
CA GLY A 99 -2.64 -4.02 -4.40
C GLY A 99 -1.36 -3.21 -4.34
N TRP A 100 -0.53 -3.39 -3.31
CA TRP A 100 0.66 -2.54 -3.14
C TRP A 100 1.86 -2.95 -4.00
N THR A 101 2.01 -4.23 -4.34
CA THR A 101 3.17 -4.71 -5.11
C THR A 101 3.11 -4.31 -6.58
N ILE A 102 1.95 -4.36 -7.22
CA ILE A 102 1.77 -3.98 -8.63
C ILE A 102 2.30 -2.56 -8.93
N PRO A 103 1.87 -1.48 -8.25
CA PRO A 103 2.38 -0.15 -8.52
C PRO A 103 3.88 -0.07 -8.21
N VAL A 104 4.37 -0.70 -7.14
CA VAL A 104 5.80 -0.71 -6.83
C VAL A 104 6.62 -1.35 -7.96
N LEU A 105 6.18 -2.49 -8.49
CA LEU A 105 6.84 -3.19 -9.60
C LEU A 105 6.80 -2.38 -10.90
N ILE A 106 5.64 -1.85 -11.27
CA ILE A 106 5.47 -1.02 -12.49
C ILE A 106 6.40 0.19 -12.44
N PHE A 107 6.41 0.93 -11.33
CA PHE A 107 7.24 2.13 -11.21
C PHE A 107 8.73 1.80 -11.11
N SER A 108 9.11 0.69 -10.45
CA SER A 108 10.50 0.26 -10.36
C SER A 108 11.04 -0.17 -11.73
N PHE A 109 10.24 -0.89 -12.51
CA PHE A 109 10.59 -1.30 -13.87
C PHE A 109 10.75 -0.09 -14.81
N ASN A 110 9.78 0.83 -14.79
CA ASN A 110 9.84 2.06 -15.59
C ASN A 110 11.01 2.98 -15.21
N TRP A 111 11.36 3.04 -13.93
CA TRP A 111 12.52 3.81 -13.47
C TRP A 111 13.82 3.21 -14.02
N ARG A 112 13.95 1.87 -13.93
CA ARG A 112 15.13 1.14 -14.38
C ARG A 112 15.29 1.17 -15.91
N SER A 113 14.21 1.06 -16.67
CA SER A 113 14.27 1.15 -18.13
C SER A 113 14.74 2.53 -18.61
N ARG A 114 14.29 3.62 -17.97
CA ARG A 114 14.74 4.98 -18.28
C ARG A 114 16.22 5.20 -17.99
N LEU A 115 16.74 4.63 -16.90
CA LEU A 115 18.17 4.68 -16.58
C LEU A 115 19.01 4.00 -17.68
N PHE A 116 18.61 2.80 -18.12
CA PHE A 116 19.31 2.10 -19.20
C PHE A 116 19.24 2.84 -20.55
N SER A 117 18.13 3.51 -20.86
CA SER A 117 18.03 4.32 -22.08
C SER A 117 18.91 5.57 -22.03
N ALA A 118 19.02 6.24 -20.88
CA ALA A 118 19.87 7.42 -20.71
C ALA A 118 21.37 7.09 -20.83
N ASP A 119 21.79 5.93 -20.32
CA ASP A 119 23.19 5.47 -20.36
C ASP A 119 23.65 5.08 -21.78
N LYS A 120 22.71 4.68 -22.65
CA LYS A 120 23.00 4.43 -24.07
C LYS A 120 23.15 5.72 -24.88
N SER A 121 22.43 6.78 -24.54
CA SER A 121 22.52 8.07 -25.25
C SER A 121 23.76 8.89 -24.90
N SER A 122 24.43 8.62 -23.78
CA SER A 122 25.69 9.29 -23.40
C SER A 122 26.94 8.65 -24.01
N GLN A 123 26.80 7.48 -24.64
CA GLN A 123 27.90 6.74 -25.28
C GLN A 123 27.91 6.87 -26.82
N SER A 124 26.95 7.61 -27.40
CA SER A 124 26.88 7.94 -28.83
C SER A 124 27.27 9.40 -29.09
#